data_AF-A0A8T2RUH7-F1
#
_entry.id   AF-A0A8T2RUH7-F1
#
_cell.length_a   1.000
_cell.length_b   1.000
_cell.length_c   1.000
_cell.angle_alpha   90.00
_cell.angle_beta   90.00
_cell.angle_gamma   90.00
#
_symmetry.space_group_name_H-M   'P 1'
#
loop_
_entity.id
_entity.type
_entity.pdbx_description
1 polymer ?
#
loop_
_entity_poly.entity_id
_entity_poly.type
_entity_poly.pdbx_seq_one_letter_code
_entity_poly.pdbx_strand_id
1 'polypeptide(L)'
;MSASEAENPVVPKPLETRRASVEFTQDANGLEIAVLKDPRGFTAQVHLHGGQVTAWKNQLGEDLLFMSSKALFKPPKAIRGGIPVCFPQFSNLGMIEKHGFARNRPWSIDPDPSPLPPYSDDKATIDLILRQSDGGEQKIWNYSFEFRLRVTLGPEGELGLIARVRNTDSKPFTFTLGFQTYFSVTDISEVRIEGLETSDYLDNLRDQQRFTEQGDALTFEGEVDRVYLNTPTTIAIIDHEKKTTFVLKKDGFPDAVIWNPWDKKAKALADFGDDEYKHTICVHPGVIEKPITLKAGEEWKGRVKILTVFSSYHSGRLDPMRVLSSFDSM
;
A
#
# COMPACT_ATOMS: atom_id res chain seq x y z
N MET A 1 -55.58 -34.83 -33.57
CA MET A 1 -54.14 -35.16 -33.50
C MET A 1 -53.38 -33.86 -33.69
N SER A 2 -53.00 -33.17 -32.61
CA SER A 2 -52.13 -31.99 -32.68
C SER A 2 -50.72 -32.41 -32.31
N ALA A 3 -49.78 -32.24 -33.23
CA ALA A 3 -48.37 -32.50 -33.00
C ALA A 3 -47.80 -31.41 -32.06
N SER A 4 -47.16 -31.83 -30.98
CA SER A 4 -46.39 -30.96 -30.09
C SER A 4 -45.07 -30.59 -30.76
N GLU A 5 -44.82 -29.29 -30.95
CA GLU A 5 -43.49 -28.78 -31.29
C GLU A 5 -42.55 -28.97 -30.11
N ALA A 6 -41.46 -29.70 -30.33
CA ALA A 6 -40.40 -29.85 -29.36
C ALA A 6 -39.52 -28.60 -29.39
N GLU A 7 -39.45 -27.86 -28.27
CA GLU A 7 -38.48 -26.79 -28.08
C GLU A 7 -37.06 -27.36 -28.13
N ASN A 8 -36.24 -26.79 -29.02
CA ASN A 8 -34.82 -27.11 -29.07
C ASN A 8 -34.15 -26.65 -27.76
N PRO A 9 -33.29 -27.48 -27.14
CA PRO A 9 -32.58 -27.08 -25.93
C PRO A 9 -31.64 -25.90 -26.24
N VAL A 10 -31.82 -24.81 -25.50
CA VAL A 10 -30.91 -23.67 -25.50
C VAL A 10 -29.57 -24.16 -24.94
N VAL A 11 -28.58 -24.33 -25.82
CA VAL A 11 -27.20 -24.61 -25.42
C VAL A 11 -26.70 -23.37 -24.65
N PRO A 12 -26.29 -23.51 -23.37
CA PRO A 12 -25.69 -22.40 -22.66
C PRO A 12 -24.45 -21.94 -23.41
N LYS A 13 -24.38 -20.65 -23.76
CA LYS A 13 -23.10 -20.06 -24.21
C LYS A 13 -22.06 -20.37 -23.13
N PRO A 14 -20.83 -20.80 -23.49
CA PRO A 14 -19.77 -20.96 -22.51
C PRO A 14 -19.65 -19.67 -21.71
N LEU A 15 -19.66 -19.77 -20.38
CA LEU A 15 -19.23 -18.67 -19.53
C LEU A 15 -17.82 -18.31 -20.01
N GLU A 16 -17.64 -17.13 -20.60
CA GLU A 16 -16.29 -16.62 -20.82
C GLU A 16 -15.60 -16.66 -19.47
N THR A 17 -14.55 -17.47 -19.36
CA THR A 17 -13.68 -17.51 -18.20
C THR A 17 -13.02 -16.15 -18.10
N ARG A 18 -13.66 -15.23 -17.37
CA ARG A 18 -13.11 -13.91 -17.07
C ARG A 18 -11.76 -14.15 -16.41
N ARG A 19 -10.70 -13.61 -16.99
CA ARG A 19 -9.33 -13.68 -16.46
C ARG A 19 -8.99 -12.39 -15.74
N ALA A 20 -7.99 -12.44 -14.87
CA ALA A 20 -7.43 -11.22 -14.32
C ALA A 20 -6.87 -10.36 -15.47
N SER A 21 -7.01 -9.04 -15.37
CA SER A 21 -6.65 -8.13 -16.46
C SER A 21 -6.10 -6.81 -15.95
N VAL A 22 -5.34 -6.15 -16.81
CA VAL A 22 -4.82 -4.79 -16.60
C VAL A 22 -5.28 -3.93 -17.76
N GLU A 23 -6.01 -2.86 -17.44
CA GLU A 23 -6.47 -1.87 -18.42
C GLU A 23 -5.75 -0.55 -18.20
N PHE A 24 -5.20 0.03 -19.28
CA PHE A 24 -4.57 1.34 -19.24
C PHE A 24 -5.56 2.41 -19.69
N THR A 25 -5.68 3.48 -18.92
CA THR A 25 -6.55 4.61 -19.23
C THR A 25 -6.00 5.89 -18.61
N GLN A 26 -6.75 6.98 -18.67
CA GLN A 26 -6.45 8.23 -17.99
C GLN A 26 -7.54 8.57 -16.97
N ASP A 27 -7.15 9.21 -15.88
CA ASP A 27 -8.10 9.80 -14.94
C ASP A 27 -8.73 11.09 -15.49
N ALA A 28 -9.63 11.70 -14.73
CA ALA A 28 -10.32 12.93 -15.13
C ALA A 28 -9.37 14.14 -15.34
N ASN A 29 -8.13 14.06 -14.86
CA ASN A 29 -7.10 15.09 -15.01
C ASN A 29 -6.09 14.74 -16.13
N GLY A 30 -6.31 13.64 -16.86
CA GLY A 30 -5.44 13.18 -17.94
C GLY A 30 -4.20 12.41 -17.46
N LEU A 31 -4.13 12.03 -16.18
CA LEU A 31 -3.00 11.24 -15.67
C LEU A 31 -3.18 9.77 -16.02
N GLU A 32 -2.10 9.13 -16.49
CA GLU A 32 -2.11 7.72 -16.83
C GLU A 32 -2.30 6.83 -15.60
N ILE A 33 -3.24 5.89 -15.73
CA ILE A 33 -3.57 4.91 -14.71
C ILE A 33 -3.64 3.51 -15.30
N ALA A 34 -3.25 2.53 -14.49
CA ALA A 34 -3.50 1.11 -14.73
C ALA A 34 -4.59 0.63 -13.77
N VAL A 35 -5.63 -0.02 -14.30
CA VAL A 35 -6.73 -0.62 -13.55
C VAL A 35 -6.54 -2.13 -13.56
N LEU A 36 -6.21 -2.69 -12.41
CA LEU A 36 -6.06 -4.12 -12.17
C LEU A 36 -7.43 -4.67 -11.79
N LYS A 37 -7.89 -5.73 -12.46
CA LYS A 37 -9.20 -6.35 -12.22
C LYS A 37 -9.07 -7.84 -11.99
N ASP A 38 -9.69 -8.32 -10.92
CA ASP A 38 -9.89 -9.75 -10.67
C ASP A 38 -11.30 -10.17 -11.16
N PRO A 39 -11.47 -11.39 -11.71
CA PRO A 39 -12.76 -11.90 -12.18
C PRO A 39 -13.89 -11.91 -11.14
N ARG A 40 -13.57 -11.96 -9.84
CA ARG A 40 -14.56 -11.92 -8.74
C ARG A 40 -15.00 -10.51 -8.37
N GLY A 41 -14.47 -9.48 -9.03
CA GLY A 41 -14.90 -8.09 -8.85
C GLY A 41 -14.00 -7.24 -7.97
N PHE A 42 -12.90 -7.77 -7.43
CA PHE A 42 -11.88 -6.92 -6.81
C PHE A 42 -11.22 -6.04 -7.88
N THR A 43 -10.88 -4.82 -7.51
CA THR A 43 -10.13 -3.91 -8.40
C THR A 43 -9.06 -3.14 -7.64
N ALA A 44 -8.00 -2.73 -8.34
CA ALA A 44 -7.04 -1.77 -7.85
C ALA A 44 -6.68 -0.77 -8.95
N GLN A 45 -6.42 0.48 -8.59
CA GLN A 45 -5.98 1.54 -9.51
C GLN A 45 -4.58 1.99 -9.13
N VAL A 46 -3.68 2.04 -10.12
CA VAL A 46 -2.29 2.46 -9.95
C VAL A 46 -2.03 3.64 -10.89
N HIS A 47 -1.72 4.80 -10.32
CA HIS A 47 -1.26 5.96 -11.08
C HIS A 47 0.22 5.80 -11.42
N LEU A 48 0.57 6.04 -12.69
CA LEU A 48 1.97 6.06 -13.11
C LEU A 48 2.70 7.25 -12.47
N HIS A 49 2.00 8.37 -12.23
CA HIS A 49 2.52 9.43 -11.37
C HIS A 49 2.64 8.94 -9.93
N GLY A 50 3.86 8.97 -9.41
CA GLY A 50 4.23 8.52 -8.07
C GLY A 50 4.32 7.00 -7.89
N GLY A 51 4.00 6.20 -8.92
CA GLY A 51 3.90 4.75 -8.82
C GLY A 51 2.89 4.34 -7.73
N GLN A 52 1.80 5.09 -7.62
CA GLN A 52 0.96 5.13 -6.43
C GLN A 52 -0.32 4.35 -6.65
N VAL A 53 -0.62 3.41 -5.74
CA VAL A 53 -1.94 2.78 -5.68
C VAL A 53 -2.91 3.80 -5.09
N THR A 54 -3.96 4.16 -5.82
CA THR A 54 -4.94 5.19 -5.45
C THR A 54 -6.34 4.62 -5.19
N ALA A 55 -6.61 3.39 -5.61
CA ALA A 55 -7.81 2.67 -5.21
C ALA A 55 -7.51 1.19 -5.03
N TRP A 56 -8.20 0.57 -4.09
CA TRP A 56 -8.29 -0.88 -3.93
C TRP A 56 -9.70 -1.15 -3.40
N LYS A 57 -10.48 -1.92 -4.15
CA LYS A 57 -11.90 -2.14 -3.87
C LYS A 57 -12.20 -3.61 -3.73
N ASN A 58 -13.10 -3.94 -2.81
CA ASN A 58 -13.62 -5.29 -2.68
C ASN A 58 -14.64 -5.64 -3.79
N GLN A 59 -15.17 -6.86 -3.74
CA GLN A 59 -16.16 -7.37 -4.72
C GLN A 59 -17.48 -6.58 -4.73
N LEU A 60 -17.78 -5.85 -3.65
CA LEU A 60 -18.96 -4.99 -3.53
C LEU A 60 -18.70 -3.56 -4.04
N GLY A 61 -17.47 -3.26 -4.48
CA GLY A 61 -17.05 -1.93 -4.92
C GLY A 61 -16.69 -0.98 -3.77
N GLU A 62 -16.64 -1.46 -2.53
CA GLU A 62 -16.29 -0.66 -1.36
C GLU A 62 -14.79 -0.39 -1.33
N ASP A 63 -14.42 0.87 -1.03
CA ASP A 63 -13.04 1.28 -0.92
C ASP A 63 -12.38 0.69 0.34
N LEU A 64 -11.20 0.08 0.12
CA LEU A 64 -10.32 -0.47 1.16
C LEU A 64 -9.18 0.48 1.50
N LEU A 65 -8.84 1.36 0.56
CA LEU A 65 -7.91 2.47 0.77
C LEU A 65 -8.67 3.78 0.88
N PHE A 66 -8.21 4.66 1.76
CA PHE A 66 -8.73 6.00 1.88
C PHE A 66 -8.06 6.93 0.87
N MET A 67 -8.86 7.78 0.23
CA MET A 67 -8.41 8.89 -0.61
C MET A 67 -9.05 10.18 -0.08
N SER A 68 -8.26 11.24 0.04
CA SER A 68 -8.84 12.52 0.45
C SER A 68 -9.70 13.11 -0.67
N SER A 69 -10.86 13.66 -0.32
CA SER A 69 -11.70 14.45 -1.22
C SER A 69 -11.01 15.73 -1.72
N LYS A 70 -9.99 16.22 -0.99
CA LYS A 70 -9.15 17.37 -1.38
C LYS A 70 -7.84 16.97 -2.06
N ALA A 71 -7.66 15.69 -2.37
CA ALA A 71 -6.45 15.20 -3.04
C ALA A 71 -6.26 15.90 -4.40
N LEU A 72 -5.04 16.40 -4.64
CA LEU A 72 -4.69 17.06 -5.88
C LEU A 72 -4.00 16.07 -6.84
N PHE A 73 -4.69 15.71 -7.91
CA PHE A 73 -4.16 14.90 -9.01
C PHE A 73 -3.43 15.79 -10.03
N LYS A 74 -2.40 16.49 -9.56
CA LYS A 74 -1.65 17.45 -10.39
C LYS A 74 -0.14 17.33 -10.14
N PRO A 75 0.62 16.77 -11.08
CA PRO A 75 2.07 16.77 -11.03
C PRO A 75 2.62 18.20 -10.89
N PRO A 76 3.75 18.39 -10.16
CA PRO A 76 4.56 17.36 -9.51
C PRO A 76 4.11 17.05 -8.06
N LYS A 77 2.93 17.48 -7.61
CA LYS A 77 2.49 17.26 -6.23
C LYS A 77 2.17 15.78 -5.99
N ALA A 78 2.43 15.32 -4.76
CA ALA A 78 2.04 13.99 -4.31
C ALA A 78 0.51 13.91 -4.15
N ILE A 79 -0.07 12.74 -4.42
CA ILE A 79 -1.50 12.52 -4.27
C ILE A 79 -1.80 12.12 -2.81
N ARG A 80 -2.80 12.76 -2.18
CA ARG A 80 -3.18 12.49 -0.77
C ARG A 80 -4.10 11.28 -0.66
N GLY A 81 -3.59 10.19 -0.08
CA GLY A 81 -4.32 8.94 0.16
C GLY A 81 -3.73 7.77 -0.62
N GLY A 82 -4.35 6.61 -0.56
CA GLY A 82 -3.88 5.40 -1.22
C GLY A 82 -2.57 4.90 -0.61
N ILE A 83 -1.55 4.66 -1.44
CA ILE A 83 -0.23 4.19 -1.00
C ILE A 83 0.90 5.04 -1.63
N PRO A 84 1.15 6.27 -1.16
CA PRO A 84 2.30 7.05 -1.61
C PRO A 84 3.63 6.37 -1.28
N VAL A 85 4.59 6.47 -2.21
CA VAL A 85 5.94 5.92 -2.04
C VAL A 85 6.88 6.97 -1.47
N CYS A 86 7.38 6.73 -0.25
CA CYS A 86 8.42 7.56 0.37
C CYS A 86 9.80 7.00 0.00
N PHE A 87 10.55 7.66 -0.88
CA PHE A 87 11.90 7.26 -1.28
C PHE A 87 12.63 8.45 -1.92
N PRO A 88 13.96 8.59 -1.73
CA PRO A 88 14.86 7.79 -0.89
C PRO A 88 14.91 8.24 0.58
N GLN A 89 13.96 9.08 1.00
CA GLN A 89 13.90 9.64 2.34
C GLN A 89 12.52 9.44 2.96
N PHE A 90 12.48 9.00 4.22
CA PHE A 90 11.29 9.08 5.05
C PHE A 90 11.32 10.37 5.88
N SER A 91 10.18 11.06 5.96
CA SER A 91 10.04 12.32 6.69
C SER A 91 11.15 13.33 6.31
N ASN A 92 11.66 14.08 7.29
CA ASN A 92 12.75 15.05 7.15
C ASN A 92 14.09 14.48 7.65
N LEU A 93 14.32 13.16 7.52
CA LEU A 93 15.52 12.49 8.05
C LEU A 93 16.82 12.84 7.30
N GLY A 94 16.77 13.61 6.23
CA GLY A 94 17.92 14.02 5.46
C GLY A 94 17.70 15.36 4.75
N MET A 95 18.52 15.63 3.75
CA MET A 95 18.62 16.95 3.13
C MET A 95 17.63 17.19 1.98
N ILE A 96 16.88 16.15 1.57
CA ILE A 96 15.93 16.25 0.46
C ILE A 96 14.54 16.58 0.98
N GLU A 97 13.61 16.88 0.06
CA GLU A 97 12.22 17.19 0.42
C GLU A 97 11.57 16.11 1.29
N LYS A 98 10.59 16.51 2.10
CA LYS A 98 9.89 15.60 3.02
C LYS A 98 9.33 14.40 2.27
N HIS A 99 9.67 13.20 2.74
CA HIS A 99 9.32 11.90 2.12
C HIS A 99 9.98 11.60 0.76
N GLY A 100 11.01 12.36 0.39
CA GLY A 100 11.70 12.20 -0.88
C GLY A 100 10.82 12.51 -2.09
N PHE A 101 11.26 12.07 -3.26
CA PHE A 101 10.71 12.51 -4.54
C PHE A 101 9.96 11.43 -5.29
N ALA A 102 10.03 10.15 -4.91
CA ALA A 102 9.46 9.06 -5.71
C ALA A 102 7.96 9.22 -6.00
N ARG A 103 7.18 9.67 -5.01
CA ARG A 103 5.73 10.00 -5.14
C ARG A 103 5.41 11.25 -5.96
N ASN A 104 6.42 12.03 -6.32
CA ASN A 104 6.29 13.31 -7.04
C ASN A 104 6.69 13.20 -8.52
N ARG A 105 7.08 12.00 -8.97
CA ARG A 105 7.66 11.76 -10.30
C ARG A 105 6.80 10.81 -11.14
N PRO A 106 6.82 10.95 -12.46
CA PRO A 106 6.26 9.93 -13.33
C PRO A 106 7.12 8.66 -13.29
N TRP A 107 6.47 7.51 -13.16
CA TRP A 107 7.07 6.19 -13.31
C TRP A 107 6.75 5.66 -14.71
N SER A 108 7.62 4.80 -15.23
CA SER A 108 7.39 4.09 -16.49
C SER A 108 6.96 2.65 -16.22
N ILE A 109 6.23 2.04 -17.15
CA ILE A 109 6.02 0.59 -17.15
C ILE A 109 7.37 -0.09 -17.38
N ASP A 110 7.72 -1.09 -16.58
CA ASP A 110 8.98 -1.83 -16.72
C ASP A 110 8.81 -2.98 -17.72
N PRO A 111 9.44 -2.93 -18.91
CA PRO A 111 9.34 -4.02 -19.89
C PRO A 111 10.18 -5.24 -19.49
N ASP A 112 11.12 -5.11 -18.55
CA ASP A 112 11.98 -6.19 -18.08
C ASP A 112 12.07 -6.22 -16.54
N PRO A 113 11.02 -6.76 -15.88
CA PRO A 113 10.95 -6.82 -14.42
C PRO A 113 11.76 -8.00 -13.84
N SER A 114 12.54 -8.75 -14.63
CA SER A 114 13.31 -9.89 -14.13
C SER A 114 14.29 -9.48 -13.02
N PRO A 115 14.58 -10.32 -11.99
CA PRO A 115 14.06 -11.66 -11.72
C PRO A 115 12.90 -11.64 -10.72
N LEU A 116 11.67 -11.66 -11.21
CA LEU A 116 10.48 -12.00 -10.42
C LEU A 116 9.79 -13.20 -11.07
N PRO A 117 8.94 -13.94 -10.32
CA PRO A 117 8.09 -14.95 -10.92
C PRO A 117 7.36 -14.36 -12.14
N PRO A 118 7.19 -15.13 -13.23
CA PRO A 118 6.44 -14.68 -14.39
C PRO A 118 5.02 -14.31 -13.98
N TYR A 119 4.35 -13.52 -14.82
CA TYR A 119 2.92 -13.28 -14.64
C TYR A 119 2.16 -14.60 -14.68
N SER A 120 1.07 -14.63 -13.93
CA SER A 120 0.15 -15.76 -13.87
C SER A 120 -1.23 -15.25 -14.26
N ASP A 121 -1.97 -16.06 -15.01
CA ASP A 121 -3.28 -15.69 -15.56
C ASP A 121 -4.35 -15.45 -14.47
N ASP A 122 -4.08 -15.86 -13.23
CA ASP A 122 -4.95 -15.69 -12.06
C ASP A 122 -4.75 -14.34 -11.35
N LYS A 123 -3.77 -13.52 -11.76
CA LYS A 123 -3.37 -12.29 -11.05
C LYS A 123 -3.24 -11.12 -12.02
N ALA A 124 -3.83 -9.99 -11.67
CA ALA A 124 -3.59 -8.74 -12.39
C ALA A 124 -2.32 -8.09 -11.83
N THR A 125 -1.30 -7.92 -12.66
CA THR A 125 0.02 -7.41 -12.22
C THR A 125 0.52 -6.32 -13.15
N ILE A 126 1.07 -5.26 -12.57
CA ILE A 126 1.84 -4.23 -13.28
C ILE A 126 3.23 -4.08 -12.66
N ASP A 127 4.23 -3.95 -13.51
CA ASP A 127 5.58 -3.58 -13.11
C ASP A 127 5.88 -2.15 -13.53
N LEU A 128 6.36 -1.36 -12.58
CA LEU A 128 6.76 0.02 -12.76
C LEU A 128 8.24 0.18 -12.43
N ILE A 129 8.87 1.17 -13.05
CA ILE A 129 10.25 1.54 -12.79
C ILE A 129 10.41 3.05 -12.75
N LEU A 130 11.11 3.51 -11.71
CA LEU A 130 11.66 4.85 -11.58
C LEU A 130 13.18 4.76 -11.70
N ARG A 131 13.74 5.55 -12.61
CA ARG A 131 15.19 5.72 -12.78
C ARG A 131 15.56 7.16 -12.49
N GLN A 132 16.84 7.40 -12.26
CA GLN A 132 17.35 8.77 -12.28
C GLN A 132 16.98 9.41 -13.63
N SER A 133 16.34 10.58 -13.58
CA SER A 133 16.00 11.36 -14.78
C SER A 133 17.01 12.49 -14.99
N ASP A 134 17.15 12.97 -16.23
CA ASP A 134 17.98 14.15 -16.55
C ASP A 134 17.44 15.47 -15.93
N GLY A 135 16.32 15.40 -15.22
CA GLY A 135 15.76 16.50 -14.43
C GLY A 135 16.56 16.78 -13.15
N GLY A 136 16.22 17.85 -12.42
CA GLY A 136 17.00 18.45 -11.33
C GLY A 136 17.38 17.60 -10.10
N GLU A 137 17.22 16.27 -10.13
CA GLU A 137 17.72 15.28 -9.17
C GLU A 137 19.23 15.42 -8.93
N GLN A 138 20.01 15.75 -9.96
CA GLN A 138 21.47 15.95 -9.87
C GLN A 138 21.90 16.99 -8.82
N LYS A 139 21.01 17.91 -8.41
CA LYS A 139 21.32 18.93 -7.40
C LYS A 139 21.07 18.49 -5.97
N ILE A 140 20.26 17.44 -5.74
CA ILE A 140 19.73 17.09 -4.40
C ILE A 140 20.03 15.62 -4.04
N TRP A 141 19.97 14.69 -5.00
CA TRP A 141 20.28 13.27 -4.84
C TRP A 141 20.99 12.75 -6.08
N ASN A 142 22.31 12.91 -6.13
CA ASN A 142 23.11 12.63 -7.33
C ASN A 142 23.66 11.21 -7.35
N TYR A 143 22.75 10.24 -7.45
CA TYR A 143 23.08 8.82 -7.60
C TYR A 143 22.25 8.21 -8.71
N SER A 144 22.88 7.35 -9.52
CA SER A 144 22.15 6.48 -10.44
C SER A 144 21.55 5.28 -9.70
N PHE A 145 20.25 5.08 -9.89
CA PHE A 145 19.49 3.98 -9.29
C PHE A 145 18.41 3.47 -10.23
N GLU A 146 17.93 2.26 -9.95
CA GLU A 146 16.66 1.74 -10.47
C GLU A 146 15.77 1.37 -9.28
N PHE A 147 14.61 1.99 -9.17
CA PHE A 147 13.57 1.57 -8.24
C PHE A 147 12.44 0.91 -9.04
N ARG A 148 12.36 -0.42 -8.95
CA ARG A 148 11.26 -1.23 -9.51
C ARG A 148 10.17 -1.48 -8.47
N LEU A 149 8.93 -1.35 -8.89
CA LEU A 149 7.74 -1.62 -8.09
C LEU A 149 6.79 -2.54 -8.86
N ARG A 150 6.57 -3.74 -8.34
CA ARG A 150 5.47 -4.60 -8.79
C ARG A 150 4.25 -4.36 -7.93
N VAL A 151 3.09 -4.10 -8.54
CA VAL A 151 1.78 -4.12 -7.88
C VAL A 151 0.98 -5.29 -8.44
N THR A 152 0.44 -6.12 -7.55
CA THR A 152 -0.35 -7.29 -7.92
C THR A 152 -1.68 -7.29 -7.16
N LEU A 153 -2.78 -7.45 -7.88
CA LEU A 153 -4.06 -7.81 -7.31
C LEU A 153 -4.21 -9.33 -7.40
N GLY A 154 -4.27 -9.97 -6.24
CA GLY A 154 -4.35 -11.40 -6.11
C GLY A 154 -5.77 -11.94 -6.26
N PRO A 155 -5.90 -13.27 -6.44
CA PRO A 155 -7.18 -13.93 -6.55
C PRO A 155 -8.07 -13.63 -5.35
N GLU A 156 -7.60 -13.76 -4.12
CA GLU A 156 -8.43 -13.55 -2.93
C GLU A 156 -8.66 -12.05 -2.61
N GLY A 157 -8.40 -11.18 -3.58
CA GLY A 157 -8.48 -9.74 -3.46
C GLY A 157 -7.30 -9.14 -2.72
N GLU A 158 -6.27 -9.92 -2.37
CA GLU A 158 -5.10 -9.38 -1.71
C GLU A 158 -4.34 -8.38 -2.60
N LEU A 159 -3.80 -7.33 -2.00
CA LEU A 159 -2.93 -6.38 -2.68
C LEU A 159 -1.47 -6.68 -2.31
N GLY A 160 -0.66 -7.00 -3.31
CA GLY A 160 0.77 -7.25 -3.18
C GLY A 160 1.60 -6.11 -3.77
N LEU A 161 2.63 -5.69 -3.04
CA LEU A 161 3.64 -4.75 -3.51
C LEU A 161 5.03 -5.38 -3.34
N ILE A 162 5.85 -5.37 -4.39
CA ILE A 162 7.27 -5.78 -4.31
C ILE A 162 8.13 -4.61 -4.76
N ALA A 163 8.91 -4.07 -3.84
CA ALA A 163 9.91 -3.04 -4.10
C ALA A 163 11.27 -3.69 -4.34
N ARG A 164 12.01 -3.18 -5.34
CA ARG A 164 13.44 -3.43 -5.50
C ARG A 164 14.16 -2.14 -5.80
N VAL A 165 15.22 -1.88 -5.06
CA VAL A 165 16.10 -0.72 -5.27
C VAL A 165 17.47 -1.25 -5.62
N ARG A 166 17.95 -0.94 -6.81
CA ARG A 166 19.27 -1.32 -7.28
C ARG A 166 20.15 -0.09 -7.39
N ASN A 167 21.38 -0.19 -6.88
CA ASN A 167 22.40 0.81 -7.10
C ASN A 167 23.06 0.58 -8.46
N THR A 168 22.81 1.48 -9.42
CA THR A 168 23.43 1.46 -10.76
C THR A 168 24.54 2.50 -10.88
N ASP A 169 24.86 3.21 -9.81
CA ASP A 169 26.01 4.10 -9.71
C ASP A 169 27.29 3.31 -9.41
N SER A 170 28.41 4.01 -9.54
CA SER A 170 29.73 3.61 -9.06
C SER A 170 29.91 3.81 -7.54
N LYS A 171 29.15 4.73 -6.93
CA LYS A 171 29.28 5.10 -5.51
C LYS A 171 28.21 4.42 -4.66
N PRO A 172 28.52 4.06 -3.41
CA PRO A 172 27.49 3.62 -2.49
C PRO A 172 26.51 4.77 -2.18
N PHE A 173 25.24 4.43 -1.97
CA PHE A 173 24.24 5.36 -1.44
C PHE A 173 23.41 4.72 -0.34
N THR A 174 22.82 5.57 0.48
CA THR A 174 22.02 5.17 1.65
C THR A 174 20.61 5.70 1.51
N PHE A 175 19.58 4.90 1.77
CA PHE A 175 18.20 5.35 1.63
C PHE A 175 17.29 4.81 2.74
N THR A 176 16.17 5.48 2.92
CA THR A 176 15.00 5.01 3.65
C THR A 176 13.84 4.85 2.68
N LEU A 177 12.91 3.96 3.00
CA LEU A 177 11.78 3.63 2.12
C LEU A 177 10.53 3.38 2.96
N GLY A 178 9.37 3.86 2.54
CA GLY A 178 8.10 3.49 3.15
C GLY A 178 6.94 3.54 2.17
N PHE A 179 5.96 2.67 2.38
CA PHE A 179 4.72 2.64 1.59
C PHE A 179 3.56 3.19 2.41
N GLN A 180 3.30 4.49 2.32
CA GLN A 180 2.38 5.22 3.21
C GLN A 180 0.91 4.82 3.01
N THR A 181 0.52 3.63 3.43
CA THR A 181 -0.81 3.06 3.21
C THR A 181 -1.88 3.72 4.08
N TYR A 182 -2.82 4.41 3.44
CA TYR A 182 -4.02 4.98 4.04
C TYR A 182 -5.16 3.95 3.96
N PHE A 183 -5.49 3.30 5.08
CA PHE A 183 -6.64 2.40 5.14
C PHE A 183 -7.94 3.19 5.25
N SER A 184 -8.99 2.73 4.57
CA SER A 184 -10.36 3.24 4.74
C SER A 184 -11.06 2.48 5.87
N VAL A 185 -11.37 3.21 6.93
CA VAL A 185 -12.04 2.71 8.14
C VAL A 185 -13.35 3.46 8.37
N THR A 186 -14.25 2.86 9.13
CA THR A 186 -15.60 3.39 9.37
C THR A 186 -15.56 4.59 10.32
N ASP A 187 -14.99 4.39 11.51
CA ASP A 187 -14.66 5.45 12.46
C ASP A 187 -13.36 5.06 13.18
N ILE A 188 -12.42 5.99 13.26
CA ILE A 188 -11.13 5.81 13.93
C ILE A 188 -11.29 5.43 15.41
N SER A 189 -12.40 5.80 16.07
CA SER A 189 -12.66 5.37 17.46
C SER A 189 -12.95 3.87 17.58
N GLU A 190 -13.41 3.23 16.50
CA GLU A 190 -13.73 1.79 16.44
C GLU A 190 -12.56 0.94 15.91
N VAL A 191 -11.41 1.58 15.62
CA VAL A 191 -10.22 0.90 15.10
C VAL A 191 -9.31 0.46 16.23
N ARG A 192 -8.83 -0.78 16.11
CA ARG A 192 -7.76 -1.34 16.96
C ARG A 192 -6.62 -1.84 16.10
N ILE A 193 -5.39 -1.63 16.56
CA ILE A 193 -4.20 -2.21 15.91
C ILE A 193 -3.52 -3.20 16.84
N GLU A 194 -3.31 -4.42 16.35
CA GLU A 194 -2.63 -5.51 17.05
C GLU A 194 -1.36 -5.94 16.29
N GLY A 195 -0.44 -6.61 16.97
CA GLY A 195 0.86 -7.06 16.45
C GLY A 195 2.02 -6.10 16.70
N LEU A 196 1.81 -5.09 17.55
CA LEU A 196 2.81 -4.10 17.95
C LEU A 196 3.08 -4.10 19.47
N GLU A 197 2.53 -5.08 20.17
CA GLU A 197 2.69 -5.27 21.61
C GLU A 197 4.18 -5.36 21.93
N THR A 198 4.63 -4.71 23.01
CA THR A 198 6.04 -4.70 23.45
C THR A 198 7.04 -4.10 22.47
N SER A 199 6.60 -3.56 21.34
CA SER A 199 7.50 -2.93 20.37
C SER A 199 7.94 -1.55 20.84
N ASP A 200 9.21 -1.23 20.67
CA ASP A 200 9.70 0.14 20.85
C ASP A 200 9.15 1.04 19.75
N TYR A 201 8.85 2.29 20.08
CA TYR A 201 8.49 3.30 19.08
C TYR A 201 9.11 4.66 19.38
N LEU A 202 9.32 5.45 18.33
CA LEU A 202 9.64 6.87 18.39
C LEU A 202 8.36 7.68 18.21
N ASP A 203 8.06 8.60 19.13
CA ASP A 203 6.89 9.46 19.04
C ASP A 203 7.25 10.83 18.44
N ASN A 204 6.83 11.08 17.20
CA ASN A 204 7.11 12.34 16.51
C ASN A 204 6.36 13.54 17.13
N LEU A 205 5.36 13.32 18.00
CA LEU A 205 4.68 14.37 18.76
C LEU A 205 5.43 14.71 20.06
N ARG A 206 6.44 13.92 20.42
CA ARG A 206 7.29 14.11 21.60
C ARG A 206 8.76 14.16 21.21
N ASP A 207 9.08 14.89 20.16
CA ASP A 207 10.45 15.11 19.68
C ASP A 207 11.24 13.79 19.44
N GLN A 208 10.55 12.76 18.94
CA GLN A 208 11.10 11.43 18.68
C GLN A 208 11.63 10.71 19.93
N GLN A 209 11.10 11.04 21.11
CA GLN A 209 11.36 10.25 22.32
C GLN A 209 10.98 8.79 22.11
N ARG A 210 11.81 7.89 22.65
CA ARG A 210 11.61 6.44 22.59
C ARG A 210 10.74 5.96 23.74
N PHE A 211 9.75 5.16 23.42
CA PHE A 211 8.86 4.47 24.36
C PHE A 211 8.73 3.01 23.95
N THR A 212 8.08 2.20 24.80
CA THR A 212 7.74 0.80 24.52
C THR A 212 6.24 0.64 24.66
N GLU A 213 5.59 0.02 23.68
CA GLU A 213 4.16 -0.27 23.72
C GLU A 213 3.85 -1.29 24.82
N GLN A 214 2.81 -1.01 25.60
CA GLN A 214 2.40 -1.85 26.73
C GLN A 214 0.97 -2.36 26.59
N GLY A 215 0.16 -1.78 25.69
CA GLY A 215 -1.20 -2.23 25.44
C GLY A 215 -1.23 -3.51 24.59
N ASP A 216 -2.26 -4.33 24.81
CA ASP A 216 -2.57 -5.48 23.95
C ASP A 216 -3.03 -5.06 22.54
N ALA A 217 -3.51 -3.83 22.40
CA ALA A 217 -3.88 -3.22 21.14
C ALA A 217 -3.77 -1.69 21.24
N LEU A 218 -3.42 -1.03 20.14
CA LEU A 218 -3.51 0.41 20.04
C LEU A 218 -4.96 0.83 19.79
N THR A 219 -5.40 1.85 20.51
CA THR A 219 -6.66 2.59 20.29
C THR A 219 -6.35 4.08 20.10
N PHE A 220 -7.33 4.83 19.58
CA PHE A 220 -7.12 6.22 19.17
C PHE A 220 -8.08 7.17 19.88
N GLU A 221 -7.53 8.06 20.69
CA GLU A 221 -8.27 9.14 21.38
C GLU A 221 -7.71 10.54 21.00
N GLY A 222 -6.78 10.59 20.04
CA GLY A 222 -6.07 11.81 19.67
C GLY A 222 -5.11 11.59 18.50
N GLU A 223 -4.35 12.65 18.19
CA GLU A 223 -3.31 12.61 17.17
C GLU A 223 -2.26 11.56 17.51
N VAL A 224 -1.86 10.78 16.50
CA VAL A 224 -0.77 9.81 16.60
C VAL A 224 0.16 9.98 15.41
N ASP A 225 1.47 9.95 15.70
CA ASP A 225 2.53 10.03 14.70
C ASP A 225 3.73 9.23 15.24
N ARG A 226 3.65 7.90 15.18
CA ARG A 226 4.60 6.99 15.84
C ARG A 226 5.30 6.08 14.85
N VAL A 227 6.61 5.92 15.01
CA VAL A 227 7.44 4.98 14.26
C VAL A 227 7.79 3.80 15.17
N TYR A 228 7.10 2.68 15.00
CA TYR A 228 7.39 1.41 15.68
C TYR A 228 8.57 0.71 15.02
N LEU A 229 9.49 0.23 15.84
CA LEU A 229 10.83 -0.21 15.45
C LEU A 229 10.95 -1.73 15.49
N ASN A 230 11.62 -2.33 14.51
CA ASN A 230 11.87 -3.79 14.46
C ASN A 230 10.61 -4.63 14.77
N THR A 231 9.48 -4.22 14.21
CA THR A 231 8.16 -4.80 14.47
C THR A 231 8.02 -6.19 13.87
N PRO A 232 7.11 -7.02 14.39
CA PRO A 232 6.69 -8.26 13.75
C PRO A 232 6.34 -8.09 12.27
N THR A 233 6.38 -9.19 11.52
CA THR A 233 6.10 -9.17 10.07
C THR A 233 4.62 -9.06 9.74
N THR A 234 3.72 -9.15 10.73
CA THR A 234 2.27 -9.08 10.55
C THR A 234 1.68 -8.07 11.53
N ILE A 235 0.86 -7.15 11.01
CA ILE A 235 0.11 -6.16 11.79
C ILE A 235 -1.36 -6.28 11.39
N ALA A 236 -2.26 -6.34 12.37
CA ALA A 236 -3.70 -6.41 12.14
C ALA A 236 -4.34 -5.04 12.45
N ILE A 237 -5.13 -4.52 11.51
CA ILE A 237 -5.92 -3.31 11.65
C ILE A 237 -7.38 -3.75 11.67
N ILE A 238 -8.01 -3.73 12.84
CA ILE A 238 -9.35 -4.24 13.09
C ILE A 238 -10.31 -3.06 13.11
N ASP A 239 -11.28 -3.07 12.20
CA ASP A 239 -12.42 -2.15 12.20
C ASP A 239 -13.66 -2.93 12.67
N HIS A 240 -14.09 -2.66 13.89
CA HIS A 240 -15.20 -3.39 14.51
C HIS A 240 -16.55 -3.11 13.85
N GLU A 241 -16.78 -1.87 13.42
CA GLU A 241 -18.03 -1.46 12.78
C GLU A 241 -18.14 -2.03 11.36
N LYS A 242 -17.05 -1.97 10.58
CA LYS A 242 -16.95 -2.58 9.24
C LYS A 242 -16.91 -4.11 9.28
N LYS A 243 -16.74 -4.70 10.48
CA LYS A 243 -16.50 -6.14 10.68
C LYS A 243 -15.40 -6.68 9.77
N THR A 244 -14.36 -5.88 9.58
CA THR A 244 -13.29 -6.16 8.63
C THR A 244 -11.95 -5.96 9.32
N THR A 245 -11.04 -6.91 9.14
CA THR A 245 -9.66 -6.78 9.57
C THR A 245 -8.75 -6.71 8.35
N PHE A 246 -7.96 -5.65 8.24
CA PHE A 246 -6.85 -5.60 7.31
C PHE A 246 -5.65 -6.28 7.95
N VAL A 247 -5.07 -7.26 7.26
CA VAL A 247 -3.84 -7.93 7.70
C VAL A 247 -2.71 -7.45 6.79
N LEU A 248 -1.82 -6.65 7.35
CA LEU A 248 -0.62 -6.15 6.69
C LEU A 248 0.54 -7.10 6.98
N LYS A 249 1.06 -7.76 5.96
CA LYS A 249 2.27 -8.59 6.03
C LYS A 249 3.43 -7.87 5.35
N LYS A 250 4.59 -7.83 5.99
CA LYS A 250 5.79 -7.13 5.52
C LYS A 250 7.04 -7.99 5.61
N ASP A 251 7.89 -7.89 4.60
CA ASP A 251 9.21 -8.51 4.51
C ASP A 251 10.23 -7.50 3.96
N GLY A 252 11.44 -7.48 4.50
CA GLY A 252 12.45 -6.44 4.21
C GLY A 252 12.17 -5.06 4.84
N PHE A 253 11.01 -4.87 5.46
CA PHE A 253 10.62 -3.63 6.15
C PHE A 253 10.63 -3.84 7.68
N PRO A 254 11.68 -3.43 8.40
CA PRO A 254 11.79 -3.66 9.84
C PRO A 254 10.81 -2.79 10.64
N ASP A 255 10.48 -1.60 10.16
CA ASP A 255 9.73 -0.60 10.91
C ASP A 255 8.28 -0.50 10.41
N ALA A 256 7.40 0.06 11.23
CA ALA A 256 6.03 0.39 10.87
C ALA A 256 5.65 1.76 11.44
N VAL A 257 4.86 2.54 10.70
CA VAL A 257 4.39 3.85 11.18
C VAL A 257 2.90 3.83 11.33
N ILE A 258 2.44 4.37 12.46
CA ILE A 258 1.04 4.58 12.78
C ILE A 258 0.79 6.08 12.79
N TRP A 259 -0.10 6.54 11.90
CA TRP A 259 -0.38 7.96 11.77
C TRP A 259 -1.87 8.25 11.57
N ASN A 260 -2.41 9.12 12.41
CA ASN A 260 -3.70 9.77 12.22
C ASN A 260 -3.55 11.24 12.64
N PRO A 261 -3.92 12.21 11.78
CA PRO A 261 -3.69 13.62 12.05
C PRO A 261 -4.60 14.18 13.15
N TRP A 262 -5.71 13.52 13.44
CA TRP A 262 -6.78 14.07 14.27
C TRP A 262 -7.32 15.42 13.75
N ASP A 263 -8.21 16.04 14.51
CA ASP A 263 -8.92 17.27 14.13
C ASP A 263 -7.97 18.41 13.70
N LYS A 264 -7.09 18.85 14.60
CA LYS A 264 -6.33 20.09 14.39
C LYS A 264 -5.39 20.02 13.19
N LYS A 265 -4.67 18.90 13.03
CA LYS A 265 -3.73 18.72 11.92
C LYS A 265 -4.47 18.43 10.62
N ALA A 266 -5.61 17.74 10.64
CA ALA A 266 -6.45 17.56 9.45
C ALA A 266 -6.86 18.90 8.85
N LYS A 267 -7.36 19.83 9.68
CA LYS A 267 -7.73 21.20 9.24
C LYS A 267 -6.56 22.02 8.71
N ALA A 268 -5.34 21.75 9.17
CA ALA A 268 -4.14 22.44 8.71
C ALA A 268 -3.60 21.90 7.37
N LEU A 269 -4.00 20.69 6.95
CA LEU A 269 -3.57 20.07 5.71
C LEU A 269 -4.47 20.52 4.55
N ALA A 270 -3.94 21.36 3.67
CA ALA A 270 -4.70 21.93 2.55
C ALA A 270 -5.23 20.88 1.56
N ASP A 271 -4.58 19.72 1.47
CA ASP A 271 -4.94 18.59 0.60
C ASP A 271 -5.71 17.47 1.33
N PHE A 272 -6.21 17.74 2.55
CA PHE A 272 -6.93 16.81 3.40
C PHE A 272 -8.26 17.43 3.90
N GLY A 273 -9.34 16.65 3.91
CA GLY A 273 -10.63 17.12 4.40
C GLY A 273 -10.67 17.21 5.93
N ASP A 274 -11.32 18.25 6.45
CA ASP A 274 -11.26 18.66 7.85
C ASP A 274 -11.69 17.54 8.83
N ASP A 275 -12.69 16.75 8.45
CA ASP A 275 -13.24 15.64 9.23
C ASP A 275 -12.79 14.25 8.74
N GLU A 276 -12.00 14.18 7.67
CA GLU A 276 -11.64 12.91 7.03
C GLU A 276 -10.72 12.03 7.89
N TYR A 277 -10.10 12.60 8.92
CA TYR A 277 -9.27 11.85 9.87
C TYR A 277 -10.07 10.76 10.58
N LYS A 278 -11.40 10.91 10.69
CA LYS A 278 -12.28 9.91 11.28
C LYS A 278 -12.38 8.64 10.45
N HIS A 279 -12.14 8.73 9.15
CA HIS A 279 -12.37 7.62 8.21
C HIS A 279 -11.08 7.03 7.64
N THR A 280 -9.94 7.33 8.28
CA THR A 280 -8.64 6.78 7.86
C THR A 280 -7.69 6.51 9.01
N ILE A 281 -6.83 5.51 8.81
CA ILE A 281 -5.62 5.28 9.60
C ILE A 281 -4.48 4.95 8.66
N CYS A 282 -3.33 5.60 8.84
CA CYS A 282 -2.12 5.19 8.15
C CYS A 282 -1.40 4.12 8.95
N VAL A 283 -1.20 2.96 8.34
CA VAL A 283 -0.35 1.89 8.87
C VAL A 283 0.59 1.47 7.77
N HIS A 284 1.83 1.94 7.83
CA HIS A 284 2.75 1.73 6.72
C HIS A 284 4.07 1.06 7.09
N PRO A 285 4.48 0.02 6.34
CA PRO A 285 5.78 -0.60 6.52
C PRO A 285 6.88 0.33 6.01
N GLY A 286 8.03 0.29 6.66
CA GLY A 286 9.17 1.13 6.32
C GLY A 286 10.53 0.57 6.73
N VAL A 287 11.55 1.08 6.05
CA VAL A 287 12.95 1.11 6.48
C VAL A 287 13.19 2.55 6.90
N ILE A 288 13.24 2.81 8.21
CA ILE A 288 13.25 4.18 8.75
C ILE A 288 14.40 4.38 9.72
N GLU A 289 14.45 3.62 10.82
CA GLU A 289 15.45 3.84 11.88
C GLU A 289 16.86 3.51 11.39
N LYS A 290 16.99 2.42 10.63
CA LYS A 290 18.25 1.95 10.07
C LYS A 290 18.17 2.02 8.54
N PRO A 291 18.65 3.11 7.92
CA PRO A 291 18.70 3.24 6.47
C PRO A 291 19.51 2.10 5.81
N ILE A 292 19.11 1.71 4.61
CA ILE A 292 19.82 0.70 3.82
C ILE A 292 20.93 1.38 3.03
N THR A 293 22.14 0.83 3.08
CA THR A 293 23.26 1.27 2.22
C THR A 293 23.53 0.20 1.17
N LEU A 294 23.52 0.60 -0.10
CA LEU A 294 23.84 -0.27 -1.24
C LEU A 294 25.16 0.14 -1.85
N LYS A 295 26.09 -0.79 -1.98
CA LYS A 295 27.29 -0.65 -2.83
C LYS A 295 26.89 -0.74 -4.30
N ALA A 296 27.82 -0.33 -5.18
CA ALA A 296 27.64 -0.42 -6.62
C ALA A 296 27.18 -1.84 -7.04
N GLY A 297 26.08 -1.92 -7.79
CA GLY A 297 25.51 -3.16 -8.27
C GLY A 297 24.65 -3.95 -7.28
N GLU A 298 24.66 -3.60 -5.98
CA GLU A 298 23.80 -4.26 -4.98
C GLU A 298 22.33 -3.89 -5.18
N GLU A 299 21.44 -4.79 -4.77
CA GLU A 299 20.00 -4.62 -4.81
C GLU A 299 19.38 -4.97 -3.44
N TRP A 300 18.47 -4.13 -2.99
CA TRP A 300 17.59 -4.42 -1.86
C TRP A 300 16.19 -4.78 -2.35
N LYS A 301 15.50 -5.66 -1.63
CA LYS A 301 14.13 -6.10 -1.91
C LYS A 301 13.26 -6.01 -0.66
N GLY A 302 12.05 -5.47 -0.82
CA GLY A 302 11.01 -5.48 0.20
C GLY A 302 9.68 -5.94 -0.38
N ARG A 303 8.83 -6.55 0.45
CA ARG A 303 7.50 -7.02 0.06
C ARG A 303 6.46 -6.60 1.07
N VAL A 304 5.30 -6.24 0.56
CA VAL A 304 4.10 -5.96 1.33
C VAL A 304 2.96 -6.78 0.74
N LYS A 305 2.17 -7.44 1.59
CA LYS A 305 0.91 -8.08 1.19
C LYS A 305 -0.17 -7.64 2.15
N ILE A 306 -1.27 -7.13 1.62
CA ILE A 306 -2.41 -6.66 2.37
C ILE A 306 -3.60 -7.52 1.98
N LEU A 307 -4.32 -8.05 2.95
CA LEU A 307 -5.55 -8.81 2.71
C LEU A 307 -6.63 -8.35 3.70
N THR A 308 -7.88 -8.52 3.31
CA THR A 308 -9.02 -8.32 4.19
C THR A 308 -9.57 -9.66 4.64
N VAL A 309 -9.85 -9.80 5.94
CA VAL A 309 -10.60 -10.93 6.48
C VAL A 309 -11.85 -10.41 7.17
N PHE A 310 -12.96 -11.14 7.05
CA PHE A 310 -14.14 -10.86 7.86
C PHE A 310 -13.78 -11.06 9.33
N SER A 311 -13.91 -10.00 10.11
CA SER A 311 -13.71 -10.08 11.55
C SER A 311 -14.90 -10.82 12.15
N SER A 312 -14.72 -12.11 12.43
CA SER A 312 -15.75 -12.92 13.09
C SER A 312 -15.79 -12.73 14.60
N TYR A 313 -15.16 -11.68 15.16
CA TYR A 313 -14.93 -11.60 16.60
C TYR A 313 -15.54 -10.38 17.29
N HIS A 314 -16.61 -10.69 18.03
CA HIS A 314 -17.16 -9.95 19.17
C HIS A 314 -16.52 -10.39 20.51
N SER A 315 -15.36 -11.05 20.54
CA SER A 315 -14.71 -11.45 21.81
C SER A 315 -13.24 -11.89 21.68
N GLY A 316 -12.30 -10.95 21.74
CA GLY A 316 -10.96 -11.07 22.37
C GLY A 316 -10.16 -12.38 22.31
N ARG A 317 -10.06 -13.07 21.16
CA ARG A 317 -9.02 -14.07 20.88
C ARG A 317 -8.98 -14.35 19.39
N LEU A 318 -7.93 -13.93 18.70
CA LEU A 318 -7.59 -14.38 17.36
C LEU A 318 -7.49 -15.92 17.39
N ASP A 319 -8.35 -16.62 16.63
CA ASP A 319 -8.21 -18.06 16.40
C ASP A 319 -6.97 -18.31 15.51
N PRO A 320 -5.87 -18.88 16.05
CA PRO A 320 -4.64 -19.09 15.29
C PRO A 320 -4.84 -20.06 14.11
N MET A 321 -5.86 -20.93 14.17
CA MET A 321 -6.07 -21.99 13.18
C MET A 321 -6.67 -21.48 11.87
N ARG A 322 -7.34 -20.31 11.87
CA ARG A 322 -7.82 -19.66 10.64
C ARG A 322 -6.75 -18.84 9.92
N VAL A 323 -5.67 -18.47 10.61
CA VAL A 323 -4.53 -17.76 9.99
C VAL A 323 -3.51 -18.73 9.39
N LEU A 324 -3.43 -19.96 9.93
CA LEU A 324 -2.44 -20.97 9.54
C LEU A 324 -2.93 -21.96 8.46
N SER A 325 -4.24 -22.12 8.26
CA SER A 325 -4.78 -23.11 7.29
C SER A 325 -4.77 -22.66 5.82
N SER A 326 -4.42 -21.41 5.53
CA SER A 326 -4.25 -20.90 4.15
C SER A 326 -2.82 -21.02 3.59
N PHE A 327 -1.93 -21.77 4.25
CA PHE A 327 -0.55 -22.01 3.81
C PHE A 327 -0.18 -23.51 3.88
N ASP A 328 -1.03 -24.36 3.30
CA ASP A 328 -0.63 -25.70 2.84
C ASP A 328 -1.50 -26.09 1.64
N SER A 329 -1.36 -25.33 0.55
CA SER A 329 -1.61 -25.80 -0.82
C SER A 329 -1.17 -24.74 -1.83
N MET A 330 -0.16 -25.14 -2.62
CA MET A 330 0.47 -24.49 -3.80
C MET A 330 1.59 -23.49 -3.54
#